data_AF-A0A1T4XGF5-F1
#
_entry.id   AF-A0A1T4XGF5-F1
#
_cell.length_a   1.000
_cell.length_b   1.000
_cell.length_c   1.000
_cell.angle_alpha   90.00
_cell.angle_beta   90.00
_cell.angle_gamma   90.00
#
_symmetry.space_group_name_H-M   'P 1'
#
loop_
_entity.id
_entity.type
_entity.pdbx_description
1 polymer ?
#
loop_
_entity_poly.entity_id
_entity_poly.type
_entity_poly.pdbx_seq_one_letter_code
_entity_poly.pdbx_strand_id
1 'polypeptide(L)'
;MEVSIRKKENYYAFDVMKFVASILVISIHTKPLADYNKYYDFIITQIIARIAVPFYFSAAGYLFFSKLKYPLQVNKNYNLKRLKKYIYNIIYIYMLVKCLFYVYFKRMDKIWN
;
A
#
# COMPACT_ATOMS: atom_id res chain seq x y z
N MET A 1 28.28 11.19 -29.80
CA MET A 1 27.12 10.47 -29.23
C MET A 1 27.39 10.25 -27.75
N GLU A 2 26.91 11.13 -26.88
CA GLU A 2 26.96 10.89 -25.43
C GLU A 2 25.83 9.93 -25.04
N VAL A 3 26.20 8.72 -24.62
CA VAL A 3 25.27 7.79 -23.99
C VAL A 3 25.03 8.32 -22.57
N SER A 4 23.97 9.13 -22.41
CA SER A 4 23.48 9.54 -21.09
C SER A 4 23.08 8.29 -20.29
N ILE A 5 23.97 7.81 -19.42
CA ILE A 5 23.66 6.75 -18.44
C ILE A 5 22.62 7.33 -17.48
N ARG A 6 21.35 7.00 -17.70
CA ARG A 6 20.25 7.42 -16.83
C ARG A 6 20.43 6.72 -15.48
N LYS A 7 21.02 7.41 -14.50
CA LYS A 7 21.20 6.91 -13.14
C LYS A 7 19.83 6.48 -12.62
N LYS A 8 19.70 5.21 -12.22
CA LYS A 8 18.46 4.68 -11.66
C LYS A 8 18.30 5.31 -10.28
N GLU A 9 17.49 6.36 -10.19
CA GLU A 9 17.19 6.98 -8.89
C GLU A 9 16.46 5.95 -8.03
N ASN A 10 17.15 5.47 -7.00
CA ASN A 10 16.55 4.59 -6.02
C ASN A 10 15.76 5.46 -5.05
N TYR A 11 14.44 5.42 -5.17
CA TYR A 11 13.51 6.12 -4.29
C TYR A 11 13.38 5.41 -2.92
N TYR A 12 14.50 5.20 -2.22
CA TYR A 12 14.52 4.56 -0.89
C TYR A 12 13.62 5.29 0.12
N ALA A 13 13.58 6.63 0.04
CA ALA A 13 12.70 7.44 0.89
C ALA A 13 11.23 7.03 0.75
N PHE A 14 10.77 6.71 -0.47
CA PHE A 14 9.39 6.30 -0.71
C PHE A 14 9.07 4.91 -0.13
N ASP A 15 10.02 3.99 -0.14
CA ASP A 15 9.84 2.67 0.45
C ASP A 15 9.81 2.75 1.98
N VAL A 16 10.67 3.58 2.59
CA VAL A 16 10.64 3.87 4.03
C VAL A 16 9.32 4.53 4.43
N MET A 17 8.86 5.52 3.66
CA MET A 17 7.60 6.22 3.95
C MET A 17 6.38 5.28 3.88
N LYS A 18 6.38 4.29 2.97
CA LYS A 18 5.34 3.25 2.94
C LYS A 18 5.40 2.33 4.16
N PHE A 19 6.60 1.97 4.59
CA PHE A 19 6.79 1.14 5.78
C PHE A 19 6.26 1.84 7.05
N VAL A 20 6.64 3.11 7.25
CA VAL A 20 6.13 3.94 8.36
C VAL A 20 4.60 4.07 8.28
N ALA A 21 4.05 4.33 7.08
CA ALA A 21 2.61 4.43 6.91
C ALA A 21 1.89 3.09 7.23
N SER A 22 2.47 1.95 6.90
CA SER A 22 1.88 0.64 7.21
C SER A 22 1.80 0.37 8.71
N ILE A 23 2.83 0.76 9.48
CA ILE A 23 2.81 0.67 10.95
C ILE A 23 1.70 1.53 11.52
N LEU A 24 1.60 2.78 11.05
CA LEU A 24 0.55 3.71 11.49
C LEU A 24 -0.84 3.16 11.20
N VAL A 25 -1.07 2.57 10.02
CA VAL A 25 -2.35 1.92 9.67
C VAL A 25 -2.67 0.77 10.62
N ILE A 26 -1.69 -0.06 10.98
CA ILE A 26 -1.86 -1.14 11.97
C ILE A 26 -2.23 -0.56 13.35
N SER A 27 -1.62 0.55 13.75
CA SER A 27 -1.92 1.21 15.02
C SER A 27 -3.37 1.67 15.14
N ILE A 28 -4.05 2.03 14.04
CA ILE A 28 -5.47 2.42 14.05
C ILE A 28 -6.37 1.25 14.48
N HIS A 29 -6.03 0.02 14.06
CA HIS A 29 -6.85 -1.16 14.33
C HIS A 29 -6.52 -1.82 15.66
N THR A 30 -5.26 -1.73 16.09
CA THR A 30 -4.79 -2.36 17.32
C THR A 30 -4.98 -1.47 18.55
N LYS A 31 -5.12 -0.14 18.37
CA LYS A 31 -5.21 0.86 19.45
C LYS A 31 -4.21 0.59 20.58
N PRO A 32 -2.91 0.55 20.26
CA PRO A 32 -1.89 0.01 21.18
C PRO A 32 -1.73 0.81 22.48
N LEU A 33 -2.30 2.03 22.54
CA LEU A 33 -2.17 2.96 23.66
C LEU A 33 -3.48 3.12 24.44
N ALA A 34 -4.55 2.45 24.03
CA ALA A 34 -5.86 2.57 24.66
C ALA A 34 -5.83 2.22 26.16
N ASP A 35 -5.01 1.25 26.55
CA ASP A 35 -4.88 0.78 27.93
C ASP A 35 -3.92 1.64 28.79
N TYR A 36 -3.03 2.42 28.15
CA TYR A 36 -2.06 3.26 28.86
C TYR A 36 -2.59 4.67 29.12
N ASN A 37 -3.07 5.36 28.08
CA ASN A 37 -3.58 6.72 28.21
C ASN A 37 -4.45 7.12 27.01
N LYS A 38 -5.71 7.45 27.29
CA LYS A 38 -6.73 7.84 26.29
C LYS A 38 -6.33 9.07 25.47
N TYR A 39 -5.55 10.00 26.02
CA TYR A 39 -5.11 11.20 25.31
C TYR A 39 -4.07 10.88 24.22
N TYR A 40 -3.07 10.06 24.55
CA TYR A 40 -2.05 9.64 23.59
C TYR A 40 -2.60 8.68 22.53
N ASP A 41 -3.52 7.80 22.93
CA ASP A 41 -4.25 6.95 21.97
C ASP A 41 -5.02 7.78 20.96
N PHE A 42 -5.72 8.83 21.41
CA PHE A 42 -6.44 9.75 20.53
C PHE A 42 -5.51 10.43 19.51
N ILE A 43 -4.39 11.01 19.95
CA ILE A 43 -3.47 11.70 19.03
C ILE A 43 -2.90 10.74 17.98
N ILE A 44 -2.44 9.56 18.42
CA ILE A 44 -1.78 8.63 17.52
C ILE A 44 -2.78 7.97 16.56
N THR A 45 -3.90 7.45 17.07
CA THR A 45 -4.85 6.68 16.24
C THR A 45 -5.79 7.56 15.41
N GLN A 46 -6.21 8.72 15.95
CA GLN A 46 -7.24 9.55 15.31
C GLN A 46 -6.63 10.66 14.46
N ILE A 47 -5.43 11.16 14.77
CA ILE A 47 -4.81 12.27 14.03
C ILE A 47 -3.73 11.74 13.11
N ILE A 48 -2.61 11.26 13.67
CA ILE A 48 -1.41 10.92 12.90
C ILE A 48 -1.70 9.73 11.98
N ALA A 49 -2.31 8.68 12.51
CA ALA A 49 -2.54 7.49 11.74
C ALA A 49 -3.62 7.66 10.66
N ARG A 50 -4.61 8.55 10.85
CA ARG A 50 -5.56 8.88 9.78
C ARG A 50 -4.91 9.61 8.60
N ILE A 51 -3.81 10.33 8.82
CA ILE A 51 -3.01 10.95 7.73
C ILE A 51 -2.20 9.89 6.97
N ALA A 52 -1.84 8.78 7.62
CA ALA A 52 -1.06 7.72 6.99
C ALA A 52 -1.77 7.09 5.78
N VAL A 53 -3.10 6.92 5.84
CA VAL A 53 -3.90 6.33 4.73
C VAL A 53 -3.86 7.18 3.45
N PRO A 54 -4.26 8.48 3.45
CA PRO A 54 -4.18 9.32 2.25
C PRO A 54 -2.75 9.53 1.78
N PHE A 55 -1.78 9.62 2.71
CA PHE A 55 -0.38 9.73 2.36
C PHE A 55 0.14 8.46 1.65
N TYR A 56 -0.16 7.28 2.18
CA TYR A 56 0.22 5.99 1.56
C TYR A 56 -0.36 5.88 0.14
N PHE A 57 -1.61 6.28 -0.05
CA PHE A 57 -2.26 6.27 -1.36
C PHE A 57 -1.57 7.22 -2.35
N SER A 58 -1.29 8.47 -1.95
CA SER A 58 -0.55 9.43 -2.78
C SER A 58 0.84 8.93 -3.15
N ALA A 59 1.57 8.35 -2.19
CA ALA A 59 2.90 7.80 -2.41
C ALA A 59 2.89 6.60 -3.36
N ALA A 60 1.92 5.69 -3.20
CA ALA A 60 1.73 4.56 -4.10
C ALA A 60 1.40 5.02 -5.53
N GLY A 61 0.52 6.01 -5.66
CA GLY A 61 0.18 6.64 -6.94
C GLY A 61 1.40 7.25 -7.63
N TYR A 62 2.16 8.10 -6.93
CA TYR A 62 3.36 8.74 -7.46
C TYR A 62 4.36 7.72 -8.04
N LEU A 63 4.65 6.64 -7.31
CA LEU A 63 5.58 5.59 -7.75
C LEU A 63 5.07 4.76 -8.93
N PHE A 64 3.75 4.69 -9.11
CA PHE A 64 3.16 4.07 -10.29
C PHE A 64 3.35 4.99 -11.51
N PHE A 65 2.99 6.27 -11.38
CA PHE A 65 3.12 7.26 -12.44
C PHE A 65 4.57 7.50 -12.85
N SER A 66 5.53 7.49 -11.91
CA SER A 66 6.96 7.63 -12.21
C SER A 66 7.52 6.52 -13.12
N LYS A 67 6.83 5.38 -13.23
CA LYS A 67 7.21 4.25 -14.09
C LYS A 67 6.50 4.26 -15.45
N LEU A 68 5.69 5.26 -15.76
CA LEU A 68 5.04 5.42 -17.07
C LEU A 68 5.99 6.08 -18.07
N LYS A 69 5.81 5.75 -19.36
CA LYS A 69 6.57 6.38 -20.43
C LYS A 69 5.82 7.59 -20.98
N TYR A 70 6.49 8.73 -21.02
CA TYR A 70 6.00 9.98 -21.62
C TYR A 70 6.60 10.15 -23.03
N PRO A 71 5.88 10.79 -23.98
CA PRO A 71 4.52 11.33 -23.87
C PRO A 71 3.46 10.21 -23.81
N LEU A 72 2.44 10.40 -22.96
CA LEU A 72 1.43 9.38 -22.64
C LEU A 72 0.63 8.91 -23.87
N GLN A 73 0.44 9.80 -24.84
CA GLN A 73 -0.36 9.55 -26.04
C GLN A 73 0.31 8.51 -26.97
N VAL A 74 1.63 8.60 -27.15
CA VAL A 74 2.40 7.71 -28.04
C VAL A 74 2.51 6.32 -27.42
N ASN A 75 2.73 6.25 -26.10
CA ASN A 75 2.91 4.99 -25.38
C ASN A 75 1.64 4.48 -24.69
N LYS A 76 0.46 4.91 -25.16
CA LYS A 76 -0.85 4.60 -24.55
C LYS A 76 -1.04 3.10 -24.32
N ASN A 77 -0.76 2.25 -25.32
CA ASN A 77 -0.95 0.80 -25.21
C ASN A 77 0.01 0.15 -24.19
N TYR A 78 1.26 0.60 -24.15
CA TYR A 78 2.25 0.15 -23.16
C TYR A 78 1.83 0.53 -21.74
N ASN A 79 1.47 1.79 -21.53
CA ASN A 79 1.04 2.33 -20.25
C ASN A 79 -0.26 1.66 -19.76
N LEU A 80 -1.23 1.43 -20.65
CA LEU A 80 -2.47 0.70 -20.36
C LEU A 80 -2.21 -0.76 -19.97
N LYS A 81 -1.33 -1.46 -20.68
CA LYS A 81 -0.95 -2.85 -20.33
C LYS A 81 -0.32 -2.91 -18.94
N ARG A 82 0.50 -1.92 -18.59
CA ARG A 82 1.12 -1.81 -17.27
C ARG A 82 0.11 -1.50 -16.17
N LEU A 83 -0.84 -0.59 -16.42
CA LEU A 83 -1.95 -0.31 -15.52
C LEU A 83 -2.81 -1.55 -15.28
N LYS A 84 -3.23 -2.25 -16.34
CA LYS A 84 -4.01 -3.48 -16.23
C LYS A 84 -3.27 -4.55 -15.42
N LYS A 85 -1.96 -4.73 -15.66
CA LYS A 85 -1.13 -5.66 -14.88
C LYS A 85 -1.07 -5.26 -13.40
N TYR A 86 -0.92 -3.97 -13.11
CA TYR A 86 -0.89 -3.47 -11.73
C TYR A 86 -2.22 -3.72 -11.01
N ILE A 87 -3.36 -3.39 -11.65
CA ILE A 87 -4.70 -3.65 -11.12
C ILE A 87 -4.93 -5.16 -10.91
N TYR A 88 -4.56 -5.99 -11.89
CA TYR A 88 -4.68 -7.45 -11.79
C TYR A 88 -3.91 -7.99 -10.58
N ASN A 89 -2.68 -7.54 -10.36
CA ASN A 89 -1.89 -7.96 -9.21
C ASN A 89 -2.55 -7.59 -7.87
N ILE A 90 -3.15 -6.39 -7.76
CA ILE A 90 -3.88 -5.97 -6.55
C ILE A 90 -5.09 -6.88 -6.31
N ILE A 91 -5.91 -7.10 -7.35
CA ILE A 91 -7.09 -7.96 -7.26
C ILE A 91 -6.70 -9.39 -6.87
N TYR A 92 -5.63 -9.92 -7.48
CA TYR A 92 -5.12 -11.25 -7.19
C TYR A 92 -4.71 -11.42 -5.72
N ILE A 93 -3.93 -10.48 -5.17
CA ILE A 93 -3.54 -10.50 -3.76
C ILE A 93 -4.77 -10.43 -2.85
N TYR A 94 -5.73 -9.55 -3.16
CA TYR A 94 -6.93 -9.38 -2.35
C TYR A 94 -7.81 -10.63 -2.34
N MET A 95 -7.96 -11.29 -3.51
CA MET A 95 -8.66 -12.56 -3.64
C MET A 95 -7.95 -13.68 -2.88
N LEU A 96 -6.62 -13.75 -2.96
CA LEU A 96 -5.82 -14.75 -2.25
C LEU A 96 -5.97 -14.61 -0.73
N VAL A 97 -5.83 -13.40 -0.19
CA VAL A 97 -5.99 -13.14 1.25
C VAL A 97 -7.41 -13.46 1.72
N LYS A 98 -8.44 -13.07 0.96
CA LYS A 98 -9.83 -13.43 1.27
C LYS A 98 -10.06 -14.93 1.26
N CYS A 99 -9.50 -15.64 0.29
CA CYS A 99 -9.61 -17.09 0.19
C CYS A 99 -8.98 -17.77 1.41
N LEU A 100 -7.75 -17.36 1.79
CA LEU A 100 -7.08 -17.87 2.99
C LEU A 100 -7.90 -17.59 4.25
N PHE A 101 -8.43 -16.38 4.40
CA PHE A 101 -9.26 -16.01 5.55
C PHE A 101 -10.55 -16.83 5.61
N TYR A 102 -11.20 -17.06 4.47
CA TYR A 102 -12.40 -17.89 4.38
C TYR A 102 -12.12 -19.35 4.75
N VAL A 103 -11.01 -19.93 4.25
CA VAL A 103 -10.60 -21.29 4.60
C VAL A 103 -10.27 -21.40 6.10
N TYR A 104 -9.54 -20.42 6.64
CA TYR A 104 -9.20 -20.36 8.05
C TYR A 104 -10.45 -20.26 8.95
N PHE A 105 -11.38 -19.37 8.61
CA PHE A 105 -12.64 -19.20 9.34
C PHE A 105 -13.49 -20.48 9.31
N LYS A 106 -13.68 -21.06 8.12
CA LYS A 106 -14.41 -22.33 7.95
C LYS A 106 -13.77 -23.50 8.71
N ARG A 107 -12.44 -23.53 8.80
CA ARG A 107 -11.70 -24.52 9.60
C ARG A 107 -11.98 -24.35 11.09
N MET A 108 -12.07 -23.11 11.57
CA MET A 108 -12.40 -22.81 12.96
C MET A 108 -13.83 -23.23 13.30
N ASP A 109 -14.82 -22.91 12.47
CA ASP A 109 -16.23 -23.28 12.71
C ASP A 109 -16.43 -24.80 12.86
N LYS A 110 -15.57 -25.61 12.23
CA LYS A 110 -15.62 -27.08 12.33
C LYS A 110 -14.95 -27.65 13.59
N ILE A 111 -14.17 -26.86 14.32
CA ILE A 111 -13.49 -27.27 15.57
C ILE A 111 -14.41 -27.01 16.78
N TRP A 112 -15.32 -26.04 16.68
CA TRP A 112 -16.23 -25.62 17.75
C TRP A 112 -17.65 -26.21 17.65
N ASN A 113 -17.92 -27.05 16.65
CA ASN A 113 -19.13 -27.87 16.48
C ASN A 113 -18.75 -29.35 16.51
#